data_AF-A0A1G0VIR4-F1
#
_entry.id   AF-A0A1G0VIR4-F1
#
_cell.length_a   1.000
_cell.length_b   1.000
_cell.length_c   1.000
_cell.angle_alpha   90.00
_cell.angle_beta   90.00
_cell.angle_gamma   90.00
#
_symmetry.space_group_name_H-M   'P 1'
#
loop_
_entity.id
_entity.type
_entity.pdbx_description
1 polymer ?
#
loop_
_entity_poly.entity_id
_entity_poly.type
_entity_poly.pdbx_seq_one_letter_code
_entity_poly.pdbx_strand_id
1 'polypeptide(L)'
;MKLIKLLFVFSLLVAAIAACSKSGTSEGDAATSASKEQDIKEYNLAIDKEQTKNRFPCDTISLREYVADNYGEGNYLVEFDRTFTYNVPKSAVIYFQDGANYVLAVIAKSKPGERFIESKNVIGFESSFINLDSTKLGTAFFWLTLFECRDGAFIRHWESEVPIHGGFNRMSIKTWKPKNMKYVELNYEDGIISGNRNYNYFLTDGWQKPPHLLETYFALTMKRTIANINNDKYPDYYEYRFTSHFWEDSLHVIRLRDSIPFYWSEKRQLYITNMTSKWIRKY
;
A
#
# COMPACT_ATOMS: atom_id res chain seq x y z
N MET A 1 -31.79 67.34 7.92
CA MET A 1 -30.44 66.84 7.53
C MET A 1 -29.81 65.85 8.52
N LYS A 2 -30.04 65.94 9.85
CA LYS A 2 -29.44 64.99 10.83
C LYS A 2 -30.00 63.56 10.75
N LEU A 3 -31.30 63.39 10.48
CA LEU A 3 -31.93 62.05 10.33
C LEU A 3 -31.42 61.28 9.09
N ILE A 4 -31.16 61.96 7.97
CA ILE A 4 -30.67 61.34 6.74
C ILE A 4 -29.23 60.84 6.93
N LYS A 5 -28.39 61.58 7.66
CA LYS A 5 -27.04 61.13 8.02
C LYS A 5 -27.07 59.90 8.94
N LEU A 6 -28.02 59.84 9.87
CA LEU A 6 -28.18 58.71 10.78
C LEU A 6 -28.60 57.43 10.02
N LEU A 7 -29.53 57.56 9.07
CA LEU A 7 -29.96 56.46 8.19
C LEU A 7 -28.83 55.96 7.29
N PHE A 8 -28.00 56.87 6.75
CA PHE A 8 -26.85 56.48 5.94
C PHE A 8 -25.80 55.72 6.75
N VAL A 9 -25.47 56.21 7.95
CA VAL A 9 -24.52 55.56 8.87
C VAL A 9 -25.05 54.20 9.33
N PHE A 10 -26.36 54.08 9.60
CA PHE A 10 -26.96 52.81 9.96
C PHE A 10 -26.95 51.81 8.80
N SER A 11 -27.20 52.26 7.55
CA SER A 11 -27.12 51.38 6.37
C SER A 11 -25.69 50.91 6.09
N LEU A 12 -24.69 51.77 6.32
CA LEU A 12 -23.26 51.43 6.22
C LEU A 12 -22.84 50.45 7.30
N LEU A 13 -23.37 50.58 8.52
CA LEU A 13 -23.11 49.64 9.61
C LEU A 13 -23.73 48.27 9.33
N VAL A 14 -24.97 48.23 8.83
CA VAL A 14 -25.65 46.98 8.45
C VAL A 14 -24.95 46.31 7.25
N ALA A 15 -24.48 47.09 6.27
CA ALA A 15 -23.69 46.57 5.16
C ALA A 15 -22.32 46.04 5.61
N ALA A 16 -21.67 46.68 6.58
CA ALA A 16 -20.41 46.20 7.16
C ALA A 16 -20.60 44.91 7.97
N ILE A 17 -21.71 44.79 8.72
CA ILE A 17 -22.06 43.57 9.46
C ILE A 17 -22.44 42.43 8.50
N ALA A 18 -23.15 42.72 7.40
CA ALA A 18 -23.47 41.74 6.36
C ALA A 18 -22.27 41.31 5.51
N ALA A 19 -21.28 42.20 5.32
CA ALA A 19 -20.02 41.86 4.65
C ALA A 19 -19.10 41.01 5.55
N CYS A 20 -19.13 41.23 6.88
CA CYS A 20 -18.43 40.40 7.87
C CYS A 20 -19.17 39.11 8.25
N SER A 21 -20.45 38.94 7.87
CA SER A 21 -21.21 37.70 8.06
C SER A 21 -21.15 36.73 6.89
N LYS A 22 -20.27 36.98 5.90
CA LYS A 22 -19.64 35.89 5.14
C LYS A 22 -18.74 35.10 6.09
N SER A 23 -19.40 34.35 6.96
CA SER A 23 -18.89 33.07 7.43
C SER A 23 -18.31 32.39 6.20
N GLY A 24 -16.99 32.25 6.17
CA GLY A 24 -16.34 31.41 5.18
C GLY A 24 -17.05 30.08 5.27
N THR A 25 -17.80 29.73 4.23
CA THR A 25 -18.10 28.34 3.95
C THR A 25 -16.75 27.65 4.00
N SER A 26 -16.51 26.87 5.05
CA SER A 26 -15.38 25.96 5.14
C SER A 26 -15.64 24.91 4.07
N GLU A 27 -15.36 25.30 2.84
CA GLU A 27 -15.33 24.48 1.67
C GLU A 27 -14.19 23.50 1.98
N GLY A 28 -14.54 22.31 2.48
CA GLY A 28 -13.61 21.40 3.18
C GLY A 28 -12.28 21.24 2.44
N ASP A 29 -11.19 21.06 3.18
CA ASP A 29 -9.87 20.76 2.59
C ASP A 29 -9.97 19.49 1.72
N ALA A 30 -9.16 19.38 0.66
CA ALA A 30 -9.17 18.24 -0.26
C ALA A 30 -9.00 16.90 0.45
N ALA A 31 -8.37 16.92 1.62
CA ALA A 31 -8.14 15.73 2.40
C ALA A 31 -9.34 15.25 3.24
N THR A 32 -10.38 16.08 3.39
CA THR A 32 -11.62 15.71 4.10
C THR A 32 -12.87 15.90 3.24
N SER A 33 -12.75 16.54 2.08
CA SER A 33 -13.82 16.71 1.10
C SER A 33 -13.65 15.75 -0.07
N ALA A 34 -14.55 14.77 -0.11
CA ALA A 34 -14.86 13.86 -1.20
C ALA A 34 -14.73 14.50 -2.60
N SER A 35 -15.58 15.50 -2.86
CA SER A 35 -15.66 16.16 -4.17
C SER A 35 -14.35 16.85 -4.57
N LYS A 36 -13.69 17.56 -3.63
CA LYS A 36 -12.44 18.25 -3.95
C LYS A 36 -11.28 17.29 -4.21
N GLU A 37 -11.27 16.16 -3.52
CA GLU A 37 -10.31 15.09 -3.75
C GLU A 37 -10.44 14.53 -5.17
N GLN A 38 -11.68 14.24 -5.57
CA GLN A 38 -12.01 13.76 -6.91
C GLN A 38 -11.65 14.80 -7.99
N ASP A 39 -11.99 16.08 -7.79
CA ASP A 39 -11.65 17.15 -8.73
C ASP A 39 -10.13 17.24 -8.98
N ILE A 40 -9.32 17.12 -7.92
CA ILE A 40 -7.86 17.13 -8.03
C ILE A 40 -7.35 15.90 -8.78
N LYS A 41 -7.91 14.72 -8.51
CA LYS A 41 -7.57 13.49 -9.24
C LYS A 41 -7.86 13.61 -10.73
N GLU A 42 -9.05 14.08 -11.09
CA GLU A 42 -9.47 14.24 -12.47
C GLU A 42 -8.59 15.25 -13.22
N TYR A 43 -8.27 16.37 -12.56
CA TYR A 43 -7.36 17.37 -13.10
C TYR A 43 -5.95 16.81 -13.37
N ASN A 44 -5.35 16.12 -12.38
CA ASN A 44 -4.03 15.51 -12.53
C ASN A 44 -4.02 14.45 -13.64
N LEU A 45 -5.08 13.64 -13.70
CA LEU A 45 -5.24 12.62 -14.72
C LEU A 45 -5.38 13.22 -16.13
N ALA A 46 -6.08 14.36 -16.28
CA ALA A 46 -6.18 15.07 -17.54
C ALA A 46 -4.79 15.58 -18.01
N ILE A 47 -4.00 16.15 -17.10
CA ILE A 47 -2.62 16.57 -17.40
C ILE A 47 -1.77 15.37 -17.86
N ASP A 48 -1.85 14.24 -17.14
CA ASP A 48 -1.09 13.04 -17.50
C ASP A 48 -1.45 12.51 -18.90
N LYS A 49 -2.74 12.61 -19.28
CA LYS A 49 -3.20 12.25 -20.62
C LYS A 49 -2.57 13.13 -21.70
N GLU A 50 -2.50 14.44 -21.48
CA GLU A 50 -1.90 15.40 -22.42
C GLU A 50 -0.39 15.17 -22.58
N GLN A 51 0.29 14.80 -21.50
CA GLN A 51 1.75 14.59 -21.50
C GLN A 51 2.16 13.22 -22.07
N THR A 52 1.25 12.24 -22.08
CA THR A 52 1.54 10.86 -22.52
C THR A 52 1.43 10.70 -24.04
N LYS A 53 2.56 10.53 -24.71
CA LYS A 53 2.62 10.41 -26.18
C LYS A 53 2.21 9.05 -26.75
N ASN A 54 2.37 7.97 -25.99
CA ASN A 54 2.13 6.60 -26.45
C ASN A 54 1.07 5.93 -25.57
N ARG A 55 -0.19 5.98 -26.02
CA ARG A 55 -1.31 5.28 -25.38
C ARG A 55 -1.53 3.93 -26.03
N PHE A 56 -1.90 2.93 -25.23
CA PHE A 56 -2.33 1.62 -25.72
C PHE A 56 -3.44 1.06 -24.83
N PRO A 57 -4.26 0.11 -25.31
CA PRO A 57 -5.33 -0.46 -24.49
C PRO A 57 -4.78 -1.03 -23.19
N CYS A 58 -5.46 -0.73 -22.07
CA CYS A 58 -5.04 -1.12 -20.73
C CYS A 58 -3.67 -0.59 -20.29
N ASP A 59 -3.20 0.55 -20.82
CA ASP A 59 -2.01 1.22 -20.32
C ASP A 59 -2.20 1.75 -18.87
N THR A 60 -1.14 2.34 -18.32
CA THR A 60 -1.13 2.79 -16.92
C THR A 60 -2.10 3.95 -16.69
N ILE A 61 -2.32 4.80 -17.70
CA ILE A 61 -3.27 5.91 -17.60
C ILE A 61 -4.69 5.36 -17.57
N SER A 62 -5.00 4.38 -18.43
CA SER A 62 -6.29 3.68 -18.40
C SER A 62 -6.51 2.90 -17.11
N LEU A 63 -5.45 2.38 -16.49
CA LEU A 63 -5.57 1.76 -15.17
C LEU A 63 -5.89 2.81 -14.08
N ARG A 64 -5.27 4.00 -14.14
CA ARG A 64 -5.59 5.10 -13.22
C ARG A 64 -7.04 5.57 -13.38
N GLU A 65 -7.51 5.73 -14.62
CA GLU A 65 -8.91 5.99 -14.96
C GLU A 65 -9.82 4.91 -14.35
N TYR A 66 -9.52 3.64 -14.61
CA TYR A 66 -10.30 2.52 -14.10
C TYR A 66 -10.38 2.53 -12.57
N VAL A 67 -9.27 2.79 -11.87
CA VAL A 67 -9.25 2.87 -10.41
C VAL A 67 -10.11 4.02 -9.91
N ALA A 68 -10.00 5.21 -10.51
CA ALA A 68 -10.82 6.36 -10.14
C ALA A 68 -12.32 6.06 -10.30
N ASP A 69 -12.72 5.47 -11.44
CA ASP A 69 -14.11 5.23 -11.79
C ASP A 69 -14.75 4.08 -10.99
N ASN A 70 -13.98 3.05 -10.62
CA ASN A 70 -14.51 1.81 -10.03
C ASN A 70 -14.28 1.66 -8.52
N TYR A 71 -13.25 2.30 -7.97
CA TYR A 71 -12.94 2.21 -6.55
C TYR A 71 -13.44 3.43 -5.78
N GLY A 72 -13.61 4.56 -6.45
CA GLY A 72 -14.04 5.82 -5.86
C GLY A 72 -12.93 6.54 -5.09
N GLU A 73 -13.34 7.57 -4.37
CA GLU A 73 -12.49 8.51 -3.66
C GLU A 73 -11.60 7.84 -2.60
N GLY A 74 -10.45 8.46 -2.32
CA GLY A 74 -9.50 7.93 -1.34
C GLY A 74 -8.76 6.65 -1.75
N ASN A 75 -8.95 6.15 -2.98
CA ASN A 75 -8.19 5.04 -3.56
C ASN A 75 -7.17 5.57 -4.57
N TYR A 76 -5.94 5.03 -4.52
CA TYR A 76 -4.82 5.52 -5.31
C TYR A 76 -4.00 4.36 -5.86
N LEU A 77 -3.61 4.47 -7.13
CA LEU A 77 -2.56 3.62 -7.68
C LEU A 77 -1.22 4.05 -7.07
N VAL A 78 -0.57 3.14 -6.36
CA VAL A 78 0.69 3.42 -5.66
C VAL A 78 1.81 3.66 -6.67
N GLU A 79 2.79 4.47 -6.32
CA GLU A 79 4.00 4.68 -7.11
C GLU A 79 5.20 4.03 -6.42
N PHE A 80 6.21 3.64 -7.20
CA PHE A 80 7.50 3.22 -6.67
C PHE A 80 8.22 4.39 -6.02
N ASP A 81 9.05 4.07 -5.02
CA ASP A 81 9.87 5.08 -4.38
C ASP A 81 10.84 5.74 -5.37
N ARG A 82 11.05 7.05 -5.19
CA ARG A 82 11.93 7.84 -6.04
C ARG A 82 13.36 7.48 -5.70
N THR A 83 13.98 6.67 -6.54
CA THR A 83 15.41 6.35 -6.41
C THR A 83 16.30 7.60 -6.50
N PHE A 84 15.85 8.64 -7.22
CA PHE A 84 16.57 9.92 -7.37
C PHE A 84 15.61 11.10 -7.39
N THR A 85 16.05 12.27 -6.90
CA THR A 85 15.26 13.51 -6.78
C THR A 85 14.58 13.94 -8.09
N TYR A 86 15.21 13.65 -9.23
CA TYR A 86 14.74 14.07 -10.56
C TYR A 86 13.99 12.98 -11.34
N ASN A 87 13.82 11.78 -10.77
CA ASN A 87 13.15 10.71 -11.49
C ASN A 87 11.62 10.88 -11.39
N VAL A 88 10.94 10.69 -12.51
CA VAL A 88 9.47 10.67 -12.53
C VAL A 88 9.01 9.40 -11.80
N PRO A 89 8.15 9.51 -10.77
CA PRO A 89 7.57 8.35 -10.10
C PRO A 89 6.91 7.43 -11.11
N LYS A 90 7.23 6.14 -11.03
CA LYS A 90 6.59 5.11 -11.86
C LYS A 90 5.51 4.46 -11.03
N SER A 91 4.32 4.26 -11.58
CA SER A 91 3.27 3.50 -10.89
C SER A 91 3.75 2.08 -10.60
N ALA A 92 3.34 1.56 -9.44
CA ALA A 92 3.61 0.22 -8.95
C ALA A 92 2.79 -0.81 -9.73
N VAL A 93 3.13 -0.94 -11.02
CA VAL A 93 2.42 -1.76 -12.01
C VAL A 93 3.42 -2.67 -12.73
N ILE A 94 3.08 -3.94 -12.87
CA ILE A 94 3.82 -4.89 -13.71
C ILE A 94 2.88 -5.44 -14.78
N TYR A 95 3.24 -5.21 -16.04
CA TYR A 95 2.63 -5.83 -17.21
C TYR A 95 3.40 -7.10 -17.56
N PHE A 96 2.71 -8.21 -17.75
CA PHE A 96 3.33 -9.47 -18.13
C PHE A 96 2.35 -10.38 -18.88
N GLN A 97 2.90 -11.33 -19.62
CA GLN A 97 2.13 -12.32 -20.35
C GLN A 97 2.41 -13.73 -19.80
N ASP A 98 1.36 -14.43 -19.40
CA ASP A 98 1.46 -15.82 -18.93
C ASP A 98 0.13 -16.55 -19.18
N GLY A 99 -0.11 -16.96 -20.42
CA GLY A 99 -1.40 -17.47 -20.89
C GLY A 99 -2.43 -16.38 -21.20
N ALA A 100 -2.39 -15.24 -20.51
CA ALA A 100 -3.15 -14.03 -20.81
C ALA A 100 -2.30 -12.77 -20.58
N ASN A 101 -2.81 -11.60 -20.98
CA ASN A 101 -2.19 -10.31 -20.73
C ASN A 101 -2.61 -9.80 -19.35
N TYR A 102 -1.70 -9.93 -18.39
CA TYR A 102 -1.96 -9.60 -17.00
C TYR A 102 -1.31 -8.27 -16.59
N VAL A 103 -1.98 -7.62 -15.64
CA VAL A 103 -1.54 -6.36 -15.03
C VAL A 103 -1.64 -6.51 -13.52
N LEU A 104 -0.49 -6.55 -12.85
CA LEU A 104 -0.43 -6.44 -11.39
C LEU A 104 -0.34 -4.98 -11.00
N ALA A 105 -1.09 -4.58 -9.99
CA ALA A 105 -1.07 -3.22 -9.47
C ALA A 105 -1.15 -3.21 -7.96
N VAL A 106 -0.43 -2.28 -7.33
CA VAL A 106 -0.58 -1.98 -5.90
C VAL A 106 -1.50 -0.77 -5.75
N ILE A 107 -2.61 -0.96 -5.03
CA ILE A 107 -3.60 0.08 -4.77
C ILE A 107 -3.58 0.40 -3.28
N ALA A 108 -3.45 1.68 -2.92
CA ALA A 108 -3.59 2.16 -1.56
C ALA A 108 -4.99 2.75 -1.37
N LYS A 109 -5.64 2.35 -0.28
CA LYS A 109 -6.99 2.81 0.08
C LYS A 109 -6.93 3.54 1.41
N SER A 110 -7.53 4.73 1.45
CA SER A 110 -7.70 5.47 2.70
C SER A 110 -8.69 4.75 3.60
N LYS A 111 -8.48 4.83 4.91
CA LYS A 111 -9.46 4.31 5.88
C LYS A 111 -10.80 5.06 5.73
N PRO A 112 -11.93 4.36 5.57
CA PRO A 112 -13.23 5.01 5.47
C PRO A 112 -13.53 5.86 6.71
N GLY A 113 -14.00 7.09 6.49
CA GLY A 113 -14.33 8.05 7.56
C GLY A 113 -13.13 8.79 8.15
N GLU A 114 -11.91 8.54 7.67
CA GLU A 114 -10.71 9.31 8.02
C GLU A 114 -10.29 10.26 6.88
N ARG A 115 -9.25 11.06 7.14
CA ARG A 115 -8.59 11.90 6.13
C ARG A 115 -8.08 11.03 4.97
N PHE A 116 -8.28 11.50 3.74
CA PHE A 116 -7.69 10.88 2.56
C PHE A 116 -6.16 10.93 2.61
N ILE A 117 -5.52 9.81 2.25
CA ILE A 117 -4.07 9.72 2.21
C ILE A 117 -3.54 10.51 1.02
N GLU A 118 -2.36 11.08 1.18
CA GLU A 118 -1.57 11.56 0.04
C GLU A 118 -0.62 10.43 -0.38
N SER A 119 -0.69 10.00 -1.64
CA SER A 119 0.09 8.85 -2.15
C SER A 119 1.60 8.97 -1.87
N LYS A 120 2.16 10.19 -1.97
CA LYS A 120 3.57 10.48 -1.66
C LYS A 120 3.97 10.19 -0.20
N ASN A 121 3.01 10.21 0.74
CA ASN A 121 3.30 9.99 2.16
C ASN A 121 3.36 8.51 2.50
N VAL A 122 2.92 7.62 1.60
CA VAL A 122 2.84 6.17 1.84
C VAL A 122 3.92 5.37 1.09
N ILE A 123 4.81 6.07 0.38
CA ILE A 123 5.89 5.53 -0.46
C ILE A 123 7.23 5.99 0.13
N GLY A 124 8.24 5.11 0.17
CA GLY A 124 9.62 5.46 0.55
C GLY A 124 9.88 5.81 2.03
N PHE A 125 8.85 6.22 2.78
CA PHE A 125 8.92 6.41 4.23
C PHE A 125 8.74 5.09 4.97
N GLU A 126 9.58 4.81 5.99
CA GLU A 126 9.44 3.61 6.82
C GLU A 126 8.00 3.46 7.34
N SER A 127 7.47 2.24 7.32
CA SER A 127 6.09 1.95 7.75
C SER A 127 5.76 2.44 9.17
N SER A 128 6.78 2.53 10.02
CA SER A 128 6.73 3.04 11.40
C SER A 128 6.22 4.48 11.48
N PHE A 129 6.63 5.38 10.57
CA PHE A 129 6.24 6.78 10.62
C PHE A 129 4.75 6.99 10.37
N ILE A 130 4.17 6.19 9.47
CA ILE A 130 2.74 6.27 9.15
C ILE A 130 1.90 5.76 10.31
N ASN A 131 2.36 4.69 10.97
CA ASN A 131 1.67 4.18 12.16
C ASN A 131 1.66 5.17 13.33
N LEU A 132 2.68 6.03 13.45
CA LEU A 132 2.80 7.00 14.54
C LEU A 132 2.06 8.32 14.28
N ASP A 133 1.93 8.77 13.02
CA ASP A 133 1.29 10.04 12.66
C ASP A 133 0.00 9.87 11.82
N SER A 134 -0.63 8.69 11.90
CA SER A 134 -1.83 8.32 11.13
C SER A 134 -3.00 9.30 11.31
N THR A 135 -3.09 9.95 12.47
CA THR A 135 -4.15 10.94 12.76
C THR A 135 -4.04 12.21 11.91
N LYS A 136 -2.84 12.57 11.43
CA LYS A 136 -2.62 13.75 10.57
C LYS A 136 -2.46 13.40 9.10
N LEU A 137 -1.86 12.25 8.81
CA LEU A 137 -1.52 11.83 7.44
C LEU A 137 -2.56 10.91 6.79
N GLY A 138 -3.53 10.43 7.57
CA GLY A 138 -4.48 9.40 7.16
C GLY A 138 -3.86 8.00 7.24
N THR A 139 -4.72 6.99 7.42
CA THR A 139 -4.28 5.59 7.45
C THR A 139 -4.46 4.96 6.06
N ALA A 140 -3.39 4.38 5.53
CA ALA A 140 -3.40 3.67 4.25
C ALA A 140 -3.51 2.16 4.42
N PHE A 141 -4.33 1.52 3.59
CA PHE A 141 -4.38 0.06 3.44
C PHE A 141 -3.94 -0.31 2.03
N PHE A 142 -2.92 -1.15 1.93
CA PHE A 142 -2.38 -1.59 0.65
C PHE A 142 -3.07 -2.87 0.17
N TRP A 143 -3.27 -2.95 -1.14
CA TRP A 143 -3.86 -4.11 -1.81
C TRP A 143 -3.05 -4.44 -3.06
N LEU A 144 -2.67 -5.70 -3.20
CA LEU A 144 -2.19 -6.25 -4.46
C LEU A 144 -3.39 -6.69 -5.29
N THR A 145 -3.49 -6.21 -6.52
CA THR A 145 -4.62 -6.51 -7.41
C THR A 145 -4.10 -7.08 -8.72
N LEU A 146 -4.75 -8.14 -9.20
CA LEU A 146 -4.51 -8.68 -10.54
C LEU A 146 -5.68 -8.34 -11.46
N PHE A 147 -5.34 -7.68 -12.56
CA PHE A 147 -6.22 -7.48 -13.69
C PHE A 147 -5.75 -8.29 -14.90
N GLU A 148 -6.68 -8.63 -15.76
CA GLU A 148 -6.42 -9.07 -17.12
C GLU A 148 -6.88 -8.00 -18.09
N CYS A 149 -6.04 -7.66 -19.07
CA CYS A 149 -6.46 -6.86 -20.20
C CYS A 149 -7.06 -7.77 -21.27
N ARG A 150 -8.38 -7.70 -21.43
CA ARG A 150 -9.12 -8.47 -22.43
C ARG A 150 -9.99 -7.52 -23.23
N ASP A 151 -9.86 -7.56 -24.56
CA ASP A 151 -10.61 -6.71 -25.50
C ASP A 151 -10.52 -5.20 -25.17
N GLY A 152 -9.37 -4.77 -24.63
CA GLY A 152 -9.12 -3.39 -24.24
C GLY A 152 -9.77 -2.95 -22.92
N ALA A 153 -10.39 -3.87 -22.18
CA ALA A 153 -10.97 -3.64 -20.87
C ALA A 153 -10.19 -4.36 -19.76
N PHE A 154 -10.22 -3.81 -18.55
CA PHE A 154 -9.69 -4.47 -17.36
C PHE A 154 -10.73 -5.41 -16.76
N ILE A 155 -10.35 -6.67 -16.58
CA ILE A 155 -11.10 -7.67 -15.81
C ILE A 155 -10.33 -7.95 -14.53
N ARG A 156 -10.89 -7.60 -13.36
CA ARG A 156 -10.28 -7.90 -12.06
C ARG A 156 -10.46 -9.38 -11.72
N HIS A 157 -9.36 -10.10 -11.49
CA HIS A 157 -9.38 -11.50 -11.07
C HIS A 157 -9.46 -11.64 -9.56
N TRP A 158 -8.58 -10.95 -8.85
CA TRP A 158 -8.54 -10.94 -7.39
C TRP A 158 -7.86 -9.69 -6.87
N GLU A 159 -8.07 -9.48 -5.58
CA GLU A 159 -7.51 -8.40 -4.80
C GLU A 159 -7.16 -8.96 -3.42
N SER A 160 -5.94 -8.73 -2.96
CA SER A 160 -5.42 -9.30 -1.71
C SER A 160 -4.77 -8.22 -0.87
N GLU A 161 -5.14 -8.16 0.41
CA GLU A 161 -4.62 -7.17 1.35
C GLU A 161 -3.13 -7.39 1.61
N VAL A 162 -2.40 -6.28 1.73
CA VAL A 162 -1.03 -6.25 2.24
C VAL A 162 -1.09 -5.76 3.69
N PRO A 163 -0.72 -6.58 4.68
CA PRO A 163 -0.93 -6.25 6.09
C PRO A 163 0.14 -5.28 6.63
N ILE A 164 0.23 -4.11 6.01
CA ILE A 164 1.10 -2.98 6.36
C ILE A 164 0.48 -1.66 5.88
N HIS A 165 0.88 -0.54 6.51
CA HIS A 165 0.30 0.78 6.26
C HIS A 165 1.25 1.78 5.58
N GLY A 166 2.50 1.39 5.30
CA GLY A 166 3.52 2.28 4.74
C GLY A 166 4.79 1.53 4.39
N GLY A 167 5.81 2.23 3.89
CA GLY A 167 7.11 1.63 3.59
C GLY A 167 7.25 1.10 2.18
N PHE A 168 6.28 1.29 1.27
CA PHE A 168 6.34 0.63 -0.03
C PHE A 168 7.61 1.03 -0.80
N ASN A 169 8.38 0.03 -1.20
CA ASN A 169 9.64 0.22 -1.91
C ASN A 169 9.55 -0.36 -3.32
N ARG A 170 9.29 -1.67 -3.45
CA ARG A 170 9.26 -2.35 -4.76
C ARG A 170 8.28 -3.50 -4.84
N MET A 171 7.94 -3.87 -6.08
CA MET A 171 7.13 -5.02 -6.47
C MET A 171 7.90 -5.82 -7.52
N SER A 172 7.92 -7.14 -7.41
CA SER A 172 8.58 -8.02 -8.38
C SER A 172 7.90 -9.38 -8.50
N ILE A 173 7.91 -9.95 -9.71
CA ILE A 173 7.49 -11.35 -9.93
C ILE A 173 8.73 -12.23 -9.79
N LYS A 174 8.67 -13.24 -8.94
CA LYS A 174 9.75 -14.19 -8.68
C LYS A 174 9.28 -15.62 -8.86
N THR A 175 10.25 -16.53 -8.98
CA THR A 175 9.99 -17.98 -9.05
C THR A 175 10.65 -18.66 -7.86
N TRP A 176 9.84 -19.34 -7.07
CA TRP A 176 10.29 -20.21 -6.00
C TRP A 176 10.78 -21.53 -6.59
N LYS A 177 12.11 -21.61 -6.75
CA LYS A 177 12.81 -22.70 -7.44
C LYS A 177 12.42 -24.11 -6.99
N PRO A 178 12.28 -24.43 -5.68
CA PRO A 178 11.99 -25.79 -5.23
C PRO A 178 10.71 -26.40 -5.81
N LYS A 179 9.71 -25.57 -6.16
CA LYS A 179 8.43 -26.02 -6.73
C LYS A 179 8.15 -25.45 -8.13
N ASN A 180 9.10 -24.70 -8.70
CA ASN A 180 8.90 -23.90 -9.91
C ASN A 180 7.61 -23.04 -9.86
N MET A 181 7.33 -22.46 -8.69
CA MET A 181 6.09 -21.72 -8.45
C MET A 181 6.34 -20.21 -8.54
N LYS A 182 5.49 -19.49 -9.29
CA LYS A 182 5.57 -18.02 -9.33
C LYS A 182 4.97 -17.40 -8.08
N TYR A 183 5.54 -16.29 -7.64
CA TYR A 183 4.99 -15.47 -6.57
C TYR A 183 5.29 -13.99 -6.83
N VAL A 184 4.46 -13.10 -6.29
CA VAL A 184 4.70 -11.66 -6.32
C VAL A 184 5.27 -11.23 -4.98
N GLU A 185 6.47 -10.65 -4.97
CA GLU A 185 7.08 -10.05 -3.78
C GLU A 185 6.78 -8.56 -3.76
N LEU A 186 6.12 -8.10 -2.70
CA LEU A 186 6.05 -6.70 -2.33
C LEU A 186 6.99 -6.44 -1.16
N ASN A 187 7.93 -5.51 -1.34
CA ASN A 187 8.94 -5.17 -0.36
C ASN A 187 8.61 -3.81 0.26
N TYR A 188 8.73 -3.78 1.59
CA TYR A 188 8.45 -2.61 2.41
C TYR A 188 9.59 -2.36 3.40
N GLU A 189 9.98 -1.10 3.53
CA GLU A 189 10.87 -0.59 4.58
C GLU A 189 10.13 -0.55 5.92
N ASP A 190 10.65 -1.20 6.96
CA ASP A 190 10.05 -1.21 8.31
C ASP A 190 11.04 -0.72 9.36
N GLY A 191 10.82 0.51 9.82
CA GLY A 191 11.62 1.17 10.84
C GLY A 191 11.49 0.53 12.22
N ILE A 192 10.37 -0.14 12.53
CA ILE A 192 10.18 -0.79 13.86
C ILE A 192 11.22 -1.88 14.06
N ILE A 193 11.47 -2.66 13.01
CA ILE A 193 12.50 -3.71 13.04
C ILE A 193 13.86 -3.21 12.54
N SER A 194 13.94 -1.96 12.05
CA SER A 194 15.11 -1.40 11.37
C SER A 194 15.62 -2.33 10.26
N GLY A 195 14.75 -2.59 9.29
CA GLY A 195 15.01 -3.51 8.19
C GLY A 195 13.87 -3.51 7.19
N ASN A 196 13.58 -4.67 6.58
CA ASN A 196 12.54 -4.77 5.57
C ASN A 196 11.61 -5.95 5.80
N ARG A 197 10.35 -5.78 5.39
CA ARG A 197 9.33 -6.83 5.27
C ARG A 197 9.05 -7.12 3.81
N ASN A 198 8.83 -8.37 3.49
CA ASN A 198 8.44 -8.85 2.18
C ASN A 198 7.13 -9.62 2.31
N TYR A 199 6.09 -9.15 1.64
CA TYR A 199 4.84 -9.88 1.50
C TYR A 199 4.87 -10.64 0.18
N ASN A 200 4.92 -11.97 0.28
CA ASN A 200 5.13 -12.87 -0.83
C ASN A 200 3.82 -13.59 -1.16
N TYR A 201 3.24 -13.27 -2.32
CA TYR A 201 1.95 -13.77 -2.78
C TYR A 201 2.17 -14.93 -3.75
N PHE A 202 2.14 -16.16 -3.23
CA PHE A 202 2.38 -17.39 -3.98
C PHE A 202 1.15 -17.83 -4.78
N LEU A 203 1.36 -18.13 -6.05
CA LEU A 203 0.29 -18.54 -6.96
C LEU A 203 0.10 -20.06 -6.92
N THR A 204 -0.27 -20.57 -5.73
CA THR A 204 -0.47 -22.00 -5.50
C THR A 204 -1.50 -22.61 -6.44
N ASP A 205 -2.49 -21.81 -6.86
CA ASP A 205 -3.62 -22.20 -7.71
C ASP A 205 -3.62 -21.48 -9.07
N GLY A 206 -2.48 -20.92 -9.48
CA GLY A 206 -2.33 -20.15 -10.70
C GLY A 206 -2.79 -18.69 -10.59
N TRP A 207 -2.66 -17.93 -11.68
CA TRP A 207 -2.88 -16.48 -11.69
C TRP A 207 -4.30 -16.06 -11.40
N GLN A 208 -5.31 -16.80 -11.82
CA GLN A 208 -6.71 -16.36 -11.71
C GLN A 208 -7.34 -16.62 -10.33
N LYS A 209 -6.60 -17.26 -9.42
CA LYS A 209 -7.05 -17.55 -8.05
C LYS A 209 -6.30 -16.67 -7.04
N PRO A 210 -6.94 -16.30 -5.91
CA PRO A 210 -6.27 -15.54 -4.87
C PRO A 210 -4.96 -16.24 -4.44
N PRO A 211 -3.87 -15.47 -4.32
CA PRO A 211 -2.58 -16.00 -3.90
C PRO A 211 -2.55 -16.41 -2.42
N HIS A 212 -1.63 -17.31 -2.08
CA HIS A 212 -1.27 -17.61 -0.70
C HIS A 212 -0.21 -16.63 -0.19
N LEU A 213 -0.51 -15.91 0.89
CA LEU A 213 0.41 -14.94 1.48
C LEU A 213 1.40 -15.60 2.45
N LEU A 214 2.68 -15.28 2.29
CA LEU A 214 3.73 -15.56 3.25
C LEU A 214 4.56 -14.29 3.49
N GLU A 215 4.65 -13.87 4.74
CA GLU A 215 5.52 -12.77 5.15
C GLU A 215 6.94 -13.30 5.40
N THR A 216 7.95 -12.62 4.84
CA THR A 216 9.34 -12.73 5.29
C THR A 216 9.87 -11.38 5.72
N TYR A 217 10.92 -11.37 6.53
CA TYR A 217 11.54 -10.15 6.99
C TYR A 217 13.03 -10.36 7.24
N PHE A 218 13.78 -9.26 7.17
CA PHE A 218 15.19 -9.23 7.46
C PHE A 218 15.55 -7.95 8.21
N ALA A 219 16.15 -8.12 9.37
CA ALA A 219 16.61 -7.08 10.27
C ALA A 219 17.78 -7.63 11.11
N LEU A 220 18.37 -6.77 11.96
CA LEU A 220 19.53 -7.11 12.79
C LEU A 220 19.31 -8.37 13.65
N THR A 221 18.16 -8.48 14.29
CA THR A 221 17.83 -9.57 15.25
C THR A 221 16.56 -10.33 14.88
N MET A 222 16.06 -10.12 13.66
CA MET A 222 14.86 -10.77 13.16
C MET A 222 15.09 -11.22 11.72
N LYS A 223 14.88 -12.50 11.46
CA LYS A 223 14.98 -13.03 10.10
C LYS A 223 13.98 -14.14 9.90
N ARG A 224 13.31 -14.11 8.74
CA ARG A 224 12.47 -15.19 8.25
C ARG A 224 12.77 -15.43 6.78
N THR A 225 12.97 -16.68 6.38
CA THR A 225 13.28 -17.02 4.97
C THR A 225 12.38 -18.14 4.46
N ILE A 226 11.92 -18.00 3.21
CA ILE A 226 11.13 -19.01 2.50
C ILE A 226 11.93 -20.33 2.45
N ALA A 227 11.26 -21.45 2.68
CA ALA A 227 11.81 -22.79 2.66
C ALA A 227 10.80 -23.80 2.10
N ASN A 228 11.28 -24.99 1.75
CA ASN A 228 10.44 -26.17 1.47
C ASN A 228 10.74 -27.19 2.57
N ILE A 229 9.84 -27.35 3.55
CA ILE A 229 10.10 -28.15 4.75
C ILE A 229 9.40 -29.50 4.66
N ASN A 230 8.10 -29.50 4.35
CA ASN A 230 7.29 -30.73 4.33
C ASN A 230 6.95 -31.21 2.91
N ASN A 231 7.41 -30.49 1.89
CA ASN A 231 7.15 -30.77 0.48
C ASN A 231 5.67 -30.77 0.08
N ASP A 232 4.81 -30.09 0.83
CA ASP A 232 3.43 -29.84 0.41
C ASP A 232 3.35 -28.77 -0.71
N LYS A 233 2.14 -28.31 -1.01
CA LYS A 233 1.88 -27.33 -2.07
C LYS A 233 2.25 -25.90 -1.66
N TYR A 234 2.20 -25.60 -0.36
CA TYR A 234 2.31 -24.26 0.20
C TYR A 234 3.78 -23.91 0.46
N PRO A 235 4.10 -22.61 0.47
CA PRO A 235 5.44 -22.18 0.85
C PRO A 235 5.61 -22.29 2.37
N ASP A 236 6.77 -22.77 2.82
CA ASP A 236 7.14 -22.84 4.22
C ASP A 236 8.19 -21.78 4.56
N TYR A 237 8.60 -21.67 5.82
CA TYR A 237 9.71 -20.80 6.19
C TYR A 237 10.50 -21.27 7.42
N TYR A 238 11.72 -20.75 7.53
CA TYR A 238 12.47 -20.75 8.79
C TYR A 238 12.38 -19.39 9.47
N GLU A 239 12.06 -19.38 10.76
CA GLU A 239 12.15 -18.21 11.63
C GLU A 239 13.41 -18.32 12.50
N TYR A 240 14.32 -17.38 12.38
CA TYR A 240 15.62 -17.40 13.04
C TYR A 240 15.56 -16.65 14.38
N ARG A 241 16.15 -17.24 15.42
CA ARG A 241 16.27 -16.66 16.75
C ARG A 241 17.69 -16.21 17.01
N PHE A 242 17.85 -15.05 17.61
CA PHE A 242 19.15 -14.47 17.93
C PHE A 242 19.35 -14.38 19.45
N THR A 243 20.60 -14.29 19.88
CA THR A 243 20.99 -14.25 21.31
C THR A 243 20.85 -12.88 21.97
N SER A 244 20.43 -11.83 21.25
CA SER A 244 20.47 -10.46 21.76
C SER A 244 19.43 -10.22 22.87
N HIS A 245 19.87 -10.34 24.12
CA HIS A 245 19.20 -9.77 25.27
C HIS A 245 20.00 -8.57 25.77
N PHE A 246 19.31 -7.46 26.01
CA PHE A 246 19.84 -6.15 26.43
C PHE A 246 20.60 -6.14 27.78
N TRP A 247 20.82 -7.29 28.42
CA TRP A 247 21.37 -7.44 29.77
C TRP A 247 22.60 -8.35 29.87
N GLU A 248 23.08 -8.92 28.76
CA GLU A 248 24.31 -9.72 28.73
C GLU A 248 25.42 -8.93 28.03
N ASP A 249 26.20 -8.23 28.84
CA ASP A 249 27.52 -7.62 28.61
C ASP A 249 27.79 -6.85 27.30
N SER A 250 28.46 -5.72 27.49
CA SER A 250 28.90 -4.68 26.56
C SER A 250 29.86 -5.12 25.42
N LEU A 251 29.94 -6.41 25.12
CA LEU A 251 30.65 -7.01 23.97
C LEU A 251 29.63 -7.64 23.00
N HIS A 252 28.80 -6.77 22.41
CA HIS A 252 27.57 -7.08 21.69
C HIS A 252 27.80 -7.76 20.33
N VAL A 253 27.93 -9.09 20.30
CA VAL A 253 27.83 -9.86 19.06
C VAL A 253 26.44 -10.47 18.94
N ILE A 254 25.64 -9.97 18.00
CA ILE A 254 24.38 -10.62 17.61
C ILE A 254 24.73 -11.96 16.96
N ARG A 255 24.38 -13.07 17.62
CA ARG A 255 24.61 -14.42 17.08
C ARG A 255 23.30 -15.11 16.80
N LEU A 256 23.29 -15.90 15.73
CA LEU A 256 22.20 -16.82 15.45
C LEU A 256 22.21 -17.92 16.51
N ARG A 257 21.10 -18.07 17.23
CA ARG A 257 20.90 -19.09 18.26
C ARG A 257 20.25 -20.35 17.70
N ASP A 258 19.20 -20.20 16.89
CA ASP A 258 18.36 -21.29 16.44
C ASP A 258 17.58 -20.90 15.18
N SER A 259 17.05 -21.87 14.44
CA SER A 259 16.13 -21.67 13.32
C SER A 259 14.96 -22.65 13.44
N ILE A 260 13.75 -22.12 13.56
CA ILE A 260 12.54 -22.90 13.77
C ILE A 260 11.82 -23.08 12.44
N PRO A 261 11.56 -24.32 11.98
CA PRO A 261 10.76 -24.56 10.80
C PRO A 261 9.27 -24.33 11.10
N PHE A 262 8.60 -23.64 10.18
CA PHE A 262 7.16 -23.49 10.16
C PHE A 262 6.62 -23.90 8.80
N TYR A 263 5.53 -24.65 8.81
CA TYR A 263 4.85 -25.10 7.61
C TYR A 263 3.35 -24.86 7.71
N TRP A 264 2.70 -24.68 6.55
CA TRP A 264 1.28 -24.34 6.50
C TRP A 264 0.41 -25.53 6.93
N SER A 265 -0.64 -25.26 7.71
CA SER A 265 -1.66 -26.24 8.05
C SER A 265 -2.99 -25.83 7.43
N GLU A 266 -3.40 -26.51 6.37
CA GLU A 266 -4.70 -26.27 5.72
C GLU A 266 -5.88 -26.42 6.70
N LYS A 267 -5.80 -27.40 7.62
CA LYS A 267 -6.86 -27.60 8.62
C LYS A 267 -6.98 -26.42 9.59
N ARG A 268 -5.87 -25.81 9.99
CA ARG A 268 -5.85 -24.73 10.98
C ARG A 268 -5.84 -23.34 10.36
N GLN A 269 -5.53 -23.23 9.06
CA GLN A 269 -5.27 -21.98 8.35
C GLN A 269 -4.20 -21.14 9.06
N LEU A 270 -3.14 -21.80 9.53
CA LEU A 270 -2.03 -21.21 10.27
C LEU A 270 -0.73 -21.97 9.96
N TYR A 271 0.39 -21.26 10.06
CA TYR A 271 1.71 -21.88 10.12
C TYR A 271 1.95 -22.48 11.49
N ILE A 272 2.39 -23.74 11.51
CA ILE A 272 2.64 -24.52 12.71
C ILE A 272 4.05 -25.09 12.71
N THR A 273 4.51 -25.54 13.88
CA THR A 273 5.82 -26.17 14.05
C THR A 273 5.71 -27.37 14.98
N ASN A 274 6.58 -28.36 14.77
CA ASN A 274 6.67 -29.55 15.62
C ASN A 274 7.48 -29.30 16.92
N MET A 275 8.13 -28.14 17.04
CA MET A 275 8.90 -27.79 18.23
C MET A 275 7.99 -27.58 19.46
N THR A 276 6.82 -26.97 19.26
CA THR A 276 5.81 -26.80 20.31
C THR A 276 4.46 -26.42 19.71
N SER A 277 3.37 -26.95 20.28
CA SER A 277 2.01 -26.69 19.82
C SER A 277 1.53 -25.25 20.07
N LYS A 278 2.24 -24.49 20.93
CA LYS A 278 1.92 -23.09 21.26
C LYS A 278 2.39 -22.10 20.21
N TRP A 279 3.35 -22.47 19.36
CA TRP A 279 3.89 -21.57 18.35
C TRP A 279 3.11 -21.69 17.05
N ILE A 280 2.39 -20.62 16.73
CA ILE A 280 1.59 -20.48 15.52
C ILE A 280 1.81 -19.09 14.90
N ARG A 281 1.68 -18.98 13.57
CA ARG A 281 1.69 -17.71 12.83
C ARG A 281 0.57 -17.70 11.79
N LYS A 282 0.07 -16.51 11.42
CA LYS A 282 -0.99 -16.36 10.41
C LYS A 282 -0.45 -16.38 8.98
N TYR A 283 0.71 -15.77 8.75
CA TYR A 283 1.41 -15.67 7.47
C TYR A 283 2.88 -15.29 7.68
#